data_AF-A0A542SQH8-F1
#
_entry.id   AF-A0A542SQH8-F1
#
_cell.length_a   1.000
_cell.length_b   1.000
_cell.length_c   1.000
_cell.angle_alpha   90.00
_cell.angle_beta   90.00
_cell.angle_gamma   90.00
#
_symmetry.space_group_name_H-M   'P 1'
#
loop_
_entity.id
_entity.type
_entity.pdbx_description
1 polymer ?
#
loop_
_entity_poly.entity_id
_entity_poly.type
_entity_poly.pdbx_seq_one_letter_code
_entity_poly.pdbx_strand_id
1 'polypeptide(L)'
;MTTPTDRPPLSAVIARAITAIVDLAKAEIAAYKNSLVVKLKESAIAIGLFAAAGVLVLLTAVYLSVAAYQGLCLAMPAWLAGLVLAAAMAVIAAALGAIGASLMKRHQVPSAGEVPAKIKDSLADSISQAQQTASAHEETPEA
;
A
#
# COMPACT_ATOMS: atom_id res chain seq x y z
N MET A 1 51.75 36.67 -21.79
CA MET A 1 50.39 37.28 -21.88
C MET A 1 49.48 36.49 -20.95
N THR A 2 49.24 37.00 -19.74
CA THR A 2 48.45 36.34 -18.70
C THR A 2 46.98 36.66 -18.90
N THR A 3 46.17 35.66 -19.27
CA THR A 3 44.71 35.79 -19.38
C THR A 3 44.12 36.13 -18.01
N PRO A 4 43.27 37.15 -17.88
CA PRO A 4 42.65 37.50 -16.61
C PRO A 4 41.80 36.34 -16.11
N THR A 5 42.03 35.95 -14.86
CA THR A 5 41.25 34.95 -14.13
C THR A 5 39.91 35.58 -13.76
N ASP A 6 38.92 35.40 -14.64
CA ASP A 6 37.52 35.76 -14.40
C ASP A 6 36.88 34.67 -13.54
N ARG A 7 37.01 34.80 -12.21
CA ARG A 7 36.35 33.89 -11.28
C ARG A 7 34.87 34.27 -11.22
N PRO A 8 33.95 33.29 -11.40
CA PRO A 8 32.54 33.58 -11.30
C PRO A 8 32.24 34.20 -9.92
N PRO A 9 31.39 35.24 -9.86
CA PRO A 9 31.05 35.88 -8.60
C PRO A 9 30.44 34.86 -7.64
N LEU A 10 30.61 35.05 -6.33
CA LEU A 10 30.09 34.15 -5.29
C LEU A 10 28.59 33.85 -5.46
N SER A 11 27.83 34.84 -5.95
CA SER A 11 26.41 34.70 -6.30
C SER A 11 26.13 33.63 -7.36
N ALA A 12 27.02 33.46 -8.33
CA ALA A 12 26.89 32.44 -9.39
C ALA A 12 27.17 31.02 -8.87
N VAL A 13 28.07 30.86 -7.90
CA VAL A 13 28.35 29.54 -7.29
C VAL A 13 27.18 29.09 -6.42
N ILE A 14 26.63 30.00 -5.62
CA ILE A 14 25.44 29.73 -4.78
C ILE A 14 24.23 29.41 -5.64
N ALA A 15 23.98 30.21 -6.69
CA ALA A 15 22.90 29.94 -7.64
C ALA A 15 23.03 28.55 -8.27
N ARG A 16 24.24 28.16 -8.69
CA ARG A 16 24.49 26.84 -9.28
C ARG A 16 24.29 25.68 -8.29
N ALA A 17 24.67 25.86 -7.03
CA ALA A 17 24.44 24.85 -5.99
C ALA A 17 22.93 24.65 -5.73
N ILE A 18 22.15 25.73 -5.67
CA ILE A 18 20.70 25.67 -5.52
C ILE A 18 20.07 24.96 -6.73
N THR A 19 20.48 25.30 -7.95
CA THR A 19 20.00 24.63 -9.16
C THR A 19 20.31 23.13 -9.16
N ALA A 20 21.51 22.73 -8.73
CA ALA A 20 21.89 21.32 -8.64
C ALA A 20 21.02 20.53 -7.65
N ILE A 21 20.68 21.12 -6.49
CA ILE A 21 19.78 20.50 -5.50
C ILE A 21 18.37 20.32 -6.09
N VAL A 22 17.86 21.34 -6.78
CA VAL A 22 16.53 21.28 -7.42
C VAL A 22 16.49 20.22 -8.53
N ASP A 23 17.55 20.10 -9.33
CA ASP A 23 17.60 19.13 -10.41
C ASP A 23 17.79 17.70 -9.90
N LEU A 24 18.52 17.50 -8.80
CA LEU A 24 18.60 16.20 -8.12
C LEU A 24 17.23 15.78 -7.56
N ALA A 25 16.52 16.70 -6.89
CA ALA A 25 15.18 16.43 -6.37
C ALA A 25 14.21 16.02 -7.49
N LYS A 26 14.25 16.71 -8.64
CA LYS A 26 13.47 16.32 -9.83
C LYS A 26 13.86 14.94 -10.36
N ALA A 27 15.15 14.63 -10.38
CA ALA A 27 15.65 13.33 -10.84
C ALA A 27 15.20 12.19 -9.92
N GLU A 28 15.22 12.39 -8.61
CA GLU A 28 14.72 11.41 -7.63
C GLU A 28 13.21 11.21 -7.76
N ILE A 29 12.43 12.28 -7.91
CA ILE A 29 10.99 12.18 -8.16
C ILE A 29 10.70 11.40 -9.45
N ALA A 30 11.45 11.68 -10.52
CA ALA A 30 11.32 10.98 -11.79
C ALA A 30 11.67 9.49 -11.66
N ALA A 31 12.76 9.17 -10.95
CA ALA A 31 13.16 7.80 -10.66
C ALA A 31 12.12 7.06 -9.81
N TYR A 32 11.59 7.71 -8.77
CA TYR A 32 10.55 7.15 -7.91
C TYR A 32 9.28 6.86 -8.70
N LYS A 33 8.83 7.81 -9.53
CA LYS A 33 7.68 7.62 -10.44
C LYS A 33 7.88 6.42 -11.36
N ASN A 34 9.05 6.26 -11.95
CA ASN A 34 9.32 5.14 -12.85
C ASN A 34 9.26 3.79 -12.10
N SER A 35 9.86 3.73 -10.90
CA SER A 35 9.80 2.53 -10.06
C SER A 35 8.38 2.22 -9.56
N LEU A 36 7.56 3.24 -9.29
CA LEU A 36 6.16 3.07 -8.93
C LEU A 36 5.39 2.44 -10.07
N VAL A 37 5.51 2.95 -11.30
CA VAL A 37 4.79 2.39 -12.46
C VAL A 37 5.14 0.92 -12.69
N VAL A 38 6.41 0.54 -12.55
CA VAL A 38 6.84 -0.86 -12.65
C VAL A 38 6.21 -1.71 -11.55
N LYS A 39 6.32 -1.28 -10.28
CA LYS A 39 5.73 -2.00 -9.13
C LYS A 39 4.20 -2.10 -9.23
N LEU A 40 3.54 -1.05 -9.70
CA LEU A 40 2.09 -1.02 -9.93
C LEU A 40 1.69 -2.01 -11.01
N LYS A 41 2.43 -2.11 -12.11
CA LYS A 41 2.13 -3.04 -13.20
C LYS A 41 2.26 -4.49 -12.75
N GLU A 42 3.34 -4.83 -12.05
CA GLU A 42 3.53 -6.18 -11.48
C GLU A 42 2.44 -6.51 -10.45
N SER A 43 2.14 -5.58 -9.55
CA SER A 43 1.06 -5.76 -8.55
C SER A 43 -0.32 -5.89 -9.21
N ALA A 44 -0.59 -5.12 -10.26
CA ALA A 44 -1.86 -5.15 -10.99
C ALA A 44 -2.08 -6.51 -11.68
N ILE A 45 -1.02 -7.08 -12.28
CA ILE A 45 -1.09 -8.41 -12.88
C ILE A 45 -1.38 -9.46 -11.81
N ALA A 46 -0.70 -9.40 -10.67
CA ALA A 46 -0.92 -10.33 -9.56
C ALA A 46 -2.36 -10.24 -9.03
N ILE A 47 -2.86 -9.02 -8.78
CA ILE A 47 -4.23 -8.79 -8.31
C ILE A 47 -5.24 -9.28 -9.36
N GLY A 48 -5.00 -9.01 -10.65
CA GLY A 48 -5.85 -9.47 -11.74
C GLY A 48 -5.93 -11.00 -11.84
N LEU A 49 -4.77 -11.67 -11.74
CA LEU A 49 -4.71 -13.13 -11.78
C LEU A 49 -5.37 -13.76 -10.55
N PHE A 50 -5.20 -13.15 -9.38
CA PHE A 50 -5.83 -13.60 -8.14
C PHE A 50 -7.36 -13.41 -8.18
N ALA A 51 -7.85 -12.31 -8.75
CA ALA A 51 -9.27 -12.09 -8.98
C ALA A 51 -9.85 -13.15 -9.94
N ALA A 52 -9.17 -13.42 -11.06
CA ALA A 52 -9.58 -14.46 -12.01
C ALA A 52 -9.60 -15.86 -11.36
N ALA A 53 -8.55 -16.20 -10.59
CA ALA A 53 -8.50 -17.44 -9.83
C ALA A 53 -9.65 -17.54 -8.82
N GLY A 54 -9.96 -16.45 -8.11
CA GLY A 54 -11.11 -16.38 -7.21
C GLY A 54 -12.44 -16.70 -7.91
N VAL A 55 -12.67 -16.13 -9.10
CA VAL A 55 -13.87 -16.43 -9.91
C VAL A 55 -13.91 -17.90 -10.34
N LEU A 56 -12.79 -18.48 -10.77
CA LEU A 56 -12.72 -19.89 -11.15
C LEU A 56 -12.97 -20.82 -9.96
N VAL A 57 -12.44 -20.49 -8.78
CA VAL A 57 -12.71 -21.24 -7.54
C VAL A 57 -14.19 -21.18 -7.18
N LEU A 58 -14.83 -20.01 -7.29
CA LEU A 58 -16.28 -19.87 -7.08
C LEU A 58 -17.09 -20.71 -8.06
N LEU A 59 -16.76 -20.66 -9.36
CA LEU A 59 -17.44 -21.47 -10.37
C LEU A 59 -17.29 -22.97 -10.10
N THR A 60 -16.07 -23.39 -9.74
CA THR A 60 -15.78 -24.78 -9.35
C THR A 60 -16.61 -25.18 -8.14
N ALA A 61 -16.72 -24.33 -7.12
CA ALA A 61 -17.54 -24.60 -5.93
C ALA A 61 -19.03 -24.77 -6.27
N VAL A 62 -19.56 -24.02 -7.24
CA VAL A 62 -20.93 -24.20 -7.73
C VAL A 62 -21.12 -25.57 -8.37
N TYR A 63 -20.27 -25.95 -9.33
CA TYR A 63 -20.37 -27.26 -9.98
C TYR A 63 -20.11 -28.41 -9.01
N LEU A 64 -19.19 -28.24 -8.06
CA LEU A 64 -18.91 -29.22 -7.01
C LEU A 64 -20.11 -29.39 -6.09
N SER A 65 -20.82 -28.31 -5.77
CA SER A 65 -22.06 -28.37 -4.97
C SER A 65 -23.15 -29.15 -5.70
N VAL A 66 -23.33 -28.92 -7.02
CA VAL A 66 -24.29 -29.67 -7.83
C VAL A 66 -23.92 -31.16 -7.87
N ALA A 67 -22.64 -31.47 -8.12
CA ALA A 67 -22.16 -32.86 -8.16
C ALA A 67 -22.31 -33.56 -6.80
N ALA A 68 -21.97 -32.88 -5.70
CA ALA A 68 -22.12 -33.39 -4.35
C ALA A 68 -23.59 -33.64 -4.00
N TYR A 69 -24.48 -32.71 -4.36
CA TYR A 69 -25.93 -32.87 -4.17
C TYR A 69 -26.45 -34.10 -4.90
N GLN A 70 -26.12 -34.24 -6.19
CA GLN A 70 -26.53 -35.40 -7.00
C GLN A 70 -25.96 -36.71 -6.45
N GLY A 71 -24.70 -36.71 -6.00
CA GLY A 71 -24.09 -37.86 -5.36
C GLY A 71 -24.79 -38.26 -4.05
N LEU A 72 -25.18 -37.29 -3.21
CA LEU A 72 -25.94 -37.57 -1.99
C LEU A 72 -27.36 -38.07 -2.27
N CYS A 73 -28.01 -37.55 -3.32
CA CYS A 73 -29.34 -38.01 -3.75
C CYS A 73 -29.36 -39.51 -4.12
N LEU A 74 -28.22 -40.11 -4.49
CA LEU A 74 -28.12 -41.56 -4.71
C LEU A 74 -28.15 -42.37 -3.40
N ALA A 75 -27.73 -41.77 -2.28
CA ALA A 75 -27.67 -42.44 -0.98
C ALA A 75 -28.88 -42.14 -0.07
N MET A 76 -29.54 -40.99 -0.25
CA MET A 76 -30.64 -40.52 0.59
C MET A 76 -31.64 -39.65 -0.18
N PRO A 77 -32.84 -39.37 0.36
CA PRO A 77 -33.82 -38.50 -0.28
C PRO A 77 -33.29 -37.09 -0.55
N ALA A 78 -33.75 -36.50 -1.66
CA ALA A 78 -33.29 -35.20 -2.16
C ALA A 78 -33.39 -34.04 -1.15
N TRP A 79 -34.39 -34.07 -0.26
CA TRP A 79 -34.54 -33.05 0.78
C TRP A 79 -33.46 -33.16 1.87
N LEU A 80 -33.13 -34.39 2.28
CA LEU A 80 -32.10 -34.65 3.29
C LEU A 80 -30.71 -34.34 2.73
N ALA A 81 -30.47 -34.73 1.47
CA ALA A 81 -29.25 -34.41 0.74
C ALA A 81 -28.97 -32.90 0.71
N GLY A 82 -30.01 -32.11 0.42
CA GLY A 82 -29.92 -30.64 0.40
C GLY A 82 -29.55 -30.05 1.76
N LEU A 83 -30.16 -30.55 2.84
CA LEU A 83 -29.85 -30.09 4.20
C LEU A 83 -28.42 -30.43 4.61
N VAL A 84 -27.93 -31.63 4.30
CA VAL A 84 -26.56 -32.05 4.63
C VAL A 84 -25.54 -31.21 3.85
N LEU A 85 -25.75 -30.99 2.55
CA LEU A 85 -24.86 -30.15 1.76
C LEU A 85 -24.86 -28.70 2.24
N ALA A 86 -26.04 -28.15 2.58
CA ALA A 86 -26.17 -26.81 3.13
C ALA A 86 -25.41 -26.67 4.46
N ALA A 87 -25.53 -27.65 5.36
CA ALA A 87 -24.78 -27.69 6.61
C ALA A 87 -23.25 -27.74 6.36
N ALA A 88 -22.79 -28.58 5.43
CA ALA A 88 -21.38 -28.66 5.07
C ALA A 88 -20.85 -27.33 4.51
N MET A 89 -21.59 -26.68 3.62
CA MET A 89 -21.26 -25.37 3.07
C MET A 89 -21.25 -24.27 4.15
N ALA A 90 -22.18 -24.30 5.11
CA ALA A 90 -22.21 -23.35 6.20
C ALA A 90 -20.96 -23.44 7.08
N VAL A 91 -20.47 -24.65 7.37
CA VAL A 91 -19.22 -24.85 8.13
C VAL A 91 -18.02 -24.29 7.36
N ILE A 92 -17.93 -24.57 6.06
CA ILE A 92 -16.85 -24.04 5.20
C ILE A 92 -16.91 -22.51 5.15
N ALA A 93 -18.10 -21.93 4.93
CA ALA A 93 -18.30 -20.49 4.90
C ALA A 93 -17.93 -19.83 6.24
N ALA A 94 -18.29 -20.43 7.38
CA ALA A 94 -17.91 -19.94 8.69
C ALA A 94 -16.39 -19.95 8.90
N ALA A 95 -15.71 -21.03 8.48
CA ALA A 95 -14.25 -21.12 8.56
C ALA A 95 -13.56 -20.06 7.68
N LEU A 96 -13.98 -19.92 6.42
CA LEU A 96 -13.46 -18.90 5.50
C LEU A 96 -13.73 -17.48 6.01
N GLY A 97 -14.93 -17.22 6.53
CA GLY A 97 -15.30 -15.94 7.12
C GLY A 97 -14.46 -15.60 8.36
N ALA A 98 -14.21 -16.58 9.23
CA ALA A 98 -13.35 -16.40 10.40
C ALA A 98 -11.88 -16.12 10.01
N ILE A 99 -11.36 -16.82 9.00
CA ILE A 99 -10.02 -16.57 8.44
C ILE A 99 -9.98 -15.14 7.86
N GLY A 100 -10.94 -14.77 7.02
CA GLY A 100 -11.02 -13.43 6.44
C GLY A 100 -11.09 -12.32 7.50
N ALA A 101 -11.91 -12.50 8.53
CA ALA A 101 -12.00 -11.59 9.67
C ALA A 101 -10.67 -11.49 10.43
N SER A 102 -9.96 -12.61 10.61
CA SER A 102 -8.63 -12.62 11.24
C SER A 102 -7.58 -11.87 10.41
N LEU A 103 -7.60 -12.04 9.08
CA LEU A 103 -6.70 -11.33 8.17
C LEU A 103 -6.96 -9.82 8.21
N MET A 104 -8.22 -9.39 8.17
CA MET A 104 -8.57 -7.96 8.27
C MET A 104 -8.12 -7.35 9.61
N LYS A 105 -8.27 -8.09 10.72
CA LYS A 105 -7.79 -7.62 12.04
C LYS A 105 -6.26 -7.48 12.11
N ARG A 106 -5.53 -8.38 11.42
CA ARG A 106 -4.06 -8.38 11.41
C ARG A 106 -3.47 -7.33 10.49
N HIS A 107 -4.18 -6.94 9.44
CA HIS A 107 -3.68 -6.01 8.43
C HIS A 107 -4.64 -4.81 8.38
N GLN A 108 -4.62 -3.98 9.43
CA GLN A 108 -5.24 -2.66 9.39
C GLN A 108 -4.47 -1.82 8.37
N VAL A 109 -4.89 -1.90 7.11
CA VAL A 109 -4.51 -0.93 6.09
C VAL A 109 -5.11 0.40 6.55
N PRO A 110 -4.30 1.45 6.80
CA PRO A 110 -4.82 2.75 7.19
C PRO A 110 -5.91 3.15 6.20
N SER A 111 -7.06 3.59 6.70
CA SER A 111 -8.15 4.00 5.81
C SER A 111 -7.64 5.10 4.87
N ALA A 112 -8.19 5.18 3.65
CA ALA A 112 -7.72 6.13 2.64
C ALA A 112 -7.76 7.61 3.11
N GLY A 113 -8.50 7.93 4.18
CA GLY A 113 -8.52 9.24 4.83
C GLY A 113 -7.53 9.43 5.99
N GLU A 114 -7.02 8.36 6.59
CA GLU A 114 -6.01 8.44 7.68
C GLU A 114 -4.61 8.74 7.17
N VAL A 115 -4.27 8.31 5.95
CA VAL A 115 -2.94 8.56 5.38
C VAL A 115 -2.67 10.06 5.21
N PRO A 116 -3.59 10.86 4.63
CA PRO A 116 -3.43 12.32 4.57
C PRO A 116 -3.40 12.98 5.95
N ALA A 117 -4.22 12.50 6.91
CA ALA A 117 -4.28 13.06 8.26
C ALA A 117 -2.99 12.82 9.04
N LYS A 118 -2.48 11.57 9.07
CA LYS A 118 -1.20 11.25 9.72
C LYS A 118 -0.01 11.98 9.12
N ILE A 119 0.00 12.19 7.80
CA ILE A 119 1.05 12.97 7.15
C ILE A 119 0.99 14.42 7.65
N LYS A 120 -0.19 15.01 7.74
CA LYS A 120 -0.40 16.38 8.22
C LYS A 120 0.02 16.55 9.68
N ASP A 121 -0.35 15.61 10.54
CA ASP A 121 0.00 15.62 11.97
C ASP A 121 1.50 15.45 12.17
N SER A 122 2.14 14.51 11.45
CA SER A 122 3.59 14.30 11.51
C SER A 122 4.40 15.49 11.00
N LEU A 123 3.86 16.25 10.03
CA LEU A 123 4.45 17.51 9.56
C LEU A 123 4.33 18.61 10.63
N ALA A 124 3.18 18.74 11.29
CA ALA A 124 2.98 19.71 12.37
C ALA A 124 3.91 19.45 13.58
N ASP A 125 4.09 18.18 13.94
CA ASP A 125 5.03 17.77 15.00
C ASP A 125 6.47 18.16 14.64
N SER A 126 6.90 17.90 13.40
CA SER A 126 8.27 18.22 12.96
C SER A 126 8.57 19.72 12.94
N ILE A 127 7.60 20.56 12.59
CA ILE A 127 7.73 22.03 12.63
C ILE A 127 7.84 22.53 14.08
N SER A 128 7.03 21.97 14.97
CA SER A 128 7.06 22.33 16.41
C SER A 128 8.40 21.94 17.05
N GLN A 129 8.94 20.78 16.66
CA GLN A 129 10.24 20.31 17.13
C GLN A 129 11.37 21.22 16.65
N ALA A 130 11.33 21.66 15.39
CA ALA A 130 12.30 22.59 14.83
C ALA A 130 12.28 23.95 15.55
N GLN A 131 11.09 24.45 15.91
CA GLN A 131 10.96 25.70 16.68
C GLN A 131 11.49 25.56 18.12
N GLN A 132 11.27 24.42 18.77
CA GLN A 132 11.84 24.15 20.10
C GLN A 132 13.37 24.04 20.08
N THR A 133 13.95 23.40 19.06
CA THR A 133 15.41 23.36 18.90
C THR A 133 16.01 24.73 18.58
N ALA A 134 15.28 25.61 17.88
CA ALA A 134 15.74 26.97 17.60
C ALA A 134 15.71 27.86 18.85
N SER A 135 14.64 27.76 19.65
CA SER A 135 14.50 28.52 20.90
C SER A 135 15.44 28.03 22.02
N ALA A 136 15.79 26.73 22.04
CA ALA A 136 16.82 26.20 22.93
C ALA A 136 18.25 26.66 22.56
N HIS A 137 18.47 27.14 21.33
CA HIS A 137 19.77 27.65 20.87
C HIS A 137 19.90 29.18 21.05
N GLU A 138 18.80 29.89 21.30
CA GLU A 138 18.78 31.34 21.56
C GLU A 138 19.14 31.68 23.02
N GLU A 139 19.13 30.70 23.94
CA GLU A 139 19.44 30.87 25.37
C GLU A 139 20.90 30.61 25.77
N THR A 140 21.82 30.42 24.81
CA THR A 140 23.27 30.43 25.09
C THR A 140 23.90 31.74 24.63
N PRO A 141 23.81 32.83 25.41
CA PRO A 141 24.74 33.94 25.31
C PRO A 141 26.07 33.53 25.94
N GLU A 142 27.14 33.75 25.18
CA GLU A 142 28.54 33.92 25.57
C GLU A 142 29.00 33.35 26.93
N ALA A 143 29.89 32.35 26.85
CA ALA A 143 30.98 32.19 27.79
C ALA A 143 32.27 32.74 27.17
#